data_AF-A0A3A5WZF4-F1
#
_entry.id   AF-A0A3A5WZF4-F1
#
_cell.length_a   1.000
_cell.length_b   1.000
_cell.length_c   1.000
_cell.angle_alpha   90.00
_cell.angle_beta   90.00
_cell.angle_gamma   90.00
#
_symmetry.space_group_name_H-M   'P 1'
#
loop_
_entity.id
_entity.type
_entity.pdbx_description
1 polymer ?
#
loop_
_entity_poly.entity_id
_entity_poly.type
_entity_poly.pdbx_seq_one_letter_code
_entity_poly.pdbx_strand_id
1 'polypeptide(L)'
;MKNSLFPSVREAVLVIVITAFFLILTAVCIGLRPEHFLMAGVFLLLFFAGQTTRKLAVALLPFFIFGISYDWMRVYPNYQVNPIDVKGLYEAEKSLFGLSVDGAVLIPCEYFALNHCPVADFFAGIFYLCWVPVPIAFGVWLYLKGDRKVYLRFAMVFLLVNLIGFAGYYIHPAAPPWYAMNYGFEPILDTPGNVAGLGRFDELLGCSIFNSIYGRNANVFAAVPSLHAAYMVVALAYAVMDRSKKWLIALFAVIMVGIWWTAVYSGHHYLIDVMLGISCALLGIFVFEKGLMKWGAFGRFFERYSRYIK
;
A
#
# COMPACT_ATOMS: atom_id res chain seq x y z
N MET A 1 27.58 17.84 -19.27
CA MET A 1 26.19 18.35 -19.40
C MET A 1 26.14 19.67 -18.67
N LYS A 2 25.68 20.77 -19.30
CA LYS A 2 25.48 22.04 -18.59
C LYS A 2 24.52 21.78 -17.42
N ASN A 3 24.96 22.04 -16.19
CA ASN A 3 24.10 22.02 -15.01
C ASN A 3 23.14 23.20 -15.11
N SER A 4 22.05 23.07 -15.88
CA SER A 4 20.99 24.06 -15.82
C SER A 4 20.25 23.86 -14.50
N LEU A 5 20.26 24.91 -13.69
CA LEU A 5 19.54 24.92 -12.42
C LEU A 5 18.05 24.63 -12.65
N PHE A 6 17.49 25.12 -13.77
CA PHE A 6 16.09 25.00 -14.15
C PHE A 6 15.82 23.92 -15.22
N PRO A 7 14.60 23.35 -15.28
CA PRO A 7 14.18 22.46 -16.35
C PRO A 7 14.13 23.18 -17.69
N SER A 8 14.11 22.43 -18.78
CA SER A 8 13.83 23.03 -20.09
C SER A 8 12.44 23.65 -20.10
N VAL A 9 12.23 24.70 -20.90
CA VAL A 9 10.90 25.35 -21.03
C VAL A 9 9.82 24.33 -21.37
N ARG A 10 10.13 23.36 -22.23
CA ARG A 10 9.21 22.28 -22.60
C ARG A 10 8.82 21.40 -21.41
N GLU A 11 9.80 20.96 -20.61
CA GLU A 11 9.54 20.17 -19.39
C GLU A 11 8.73 20.98 -18.37
N ALA A 12 9.08 22.26 -18.18
CA ALA A 12 8.40 23.15 -17.25
C ALA A 12 6.92 23.31 -17.60
N VAL A 13 6.63 23.66 -18.86
CA VAL A 13 5.26 23.84 -19.36
C VAL A 13 4.47 22.54 -19.21
N LEU A 14 5.05 21.41 -19.60
CA LEU A 14 4.38 20.11 -19.52
C LEU A 14 4.03 19.74 -18.07
N VAL A 15 4.96 19.91 -17.13
CA VAL A 15 4.71 19.62 -15.70
C VAL A 15 3.64 20.53 -15.12
N ILE A 16 3.68 21.83 -15.43
CA ILE A 16 2.67 22.80 -14.95
C ILE A 16 1.29 22.44 -15.51
N VAL A 17 1.18 22.16 -16.81
CA VAL A 17 -0.09 21.80 -17.45
C VAL A 17 -0.66 20.50 -16.86
N ILE A 18 0.17 19.46 -16.70
CA ILE A 18 -0.28 18.19 -16.10
C ILE A 18 -0.74 18.40 -14.65
N THR A 19 -0.01 19.21 -13.88
CA THR A 19 -0.36 19.48 -12.48
C THR A 19 -1.66 20.27 -12.38
N ALA A 20 -1.83 21.30 -13.21
CA ALA A 20 -3.07 22.07 -13.28
C ALA A 20 -4.24 21.19 -13.71
N PHE A 21 -4.07 20.36 -14.75
CA PHE A 21 -5.08 19.42 -15.20
C PHE A 21 -5.47 18.42 -14.11
N PHE A 22 -4.50 17.85 -13.40
CA PHE A 22 -4.73 16.96 -12.26
C PHE A 22 -5.57 17.65 -11.17
N LEU A 23 -5.21 18.88 -10.77
CA LEU A 23 -5.96 19.61 -9.73
C LEU A 23 -7.37 19.97 -10.20
N ILE A 24 -7.54 20.43 -11.43
CA ILE A 24 -8.86 20.76 -12.00
C ILE A 24 -9.74 19.51 -12.05
N LEU A 25 -9.23 18.40 -12.58
CA LEU A 25 -9.99 17.17 -12.71
C LEU A 25 -10.34 16.58 -11.33
N THR A 26 -9.42 16.64 -10.37
CA THR A 26 -9.67 16.24 -8.98
C THR A 26 -10.75 17.12 -8.34
N ALA A 27 -10.70 18.44 -8.55
CA ALA A 27 -11.71 19.38 -8.05
C ALA A 27 -13.11 19.06 -8.56
N VAL A 28 -13.23 18.72 -9.84
CA VAL A 28 -14.51 18.40 -10.50
C VAL A 28 -15.04 17.04 -10.06
N CYS A 29 -14.18 16.02 -9.94
CA CYS A 29 -14.62 14.63 -9.73
C CYS A 29 -14.79 14.23 -8.27
N ILE A 30 -13.92 14.67 -7.35
CA ILE A 30 -13.92 14.21 -5.94
C ILE A 30 -13.79 15.34 -4.91
N GLY A 31 -13.61 16.59 -5.37
CA GLY A 31 -13.32 17.74 -4.52
C GLY A 31 -11.86 17.81 -4.08
N LEU A 32 -11.37 19.03 -3.85
CA LEU A 32 -9.99 19.26 -3.41
C LEU A 32 -9.85 19.12 -1.89
N ARG A 33 -8.78 18.47 -1.47
CA ARG A 33 -8.35 18.37 -0.07
C ARG A 33 -6.91 18.87 0.10
N PRO A 34 -6.47 19.22 1.33
CA PRO A 34 -5.11 19.68 1.59
C PRO A 34 -4.01 18.75 1.05
N GLU A 35 -4.26 17.45 1.03
CA GLU A 35 -3.31 16.44 0.55
C GLU A 35 -3.01 16.60 -0.94
N HIS A 36 -3.96 17.03 -1.76
CA HIS A 36 -3.76 17.26 -3.20
C HIS A 36 -2.80 18.41 -3.46
N PHE A 37 -2.99 19.51 -2.71
CA PHE A 37 -2.11 20.67 -2.78
C PHE A 37 -0.72 20.36 -2.24
N LEU A 38 -0.64 19.61 -1.14
CA LEU A 38 0.63 19.15 -0.58
C LEU A 38 1.39 18.29 -1.59
N MET A 39 0.72 17.32 -2.21
CA MET A 39 1.31 16.43 -3.20
C MET A 39 1.81 17.19 -4.43
N ALA A 40 0.98 18.07 -5.00
CA ALA A 40 1.34 18.92 -6.13
C ALA A 40 2.49 19.88 -5.76
N GLY A 41 2.40 20.53 -4.60
CA GLY A 41 3.40 21.47 -4.10
C GLY A 41 4.76 20.82 -3.87
N VAL A 42 4.80 19.66 -3.21
CA VAL A 42 6.04 18.88 -3.01
C VAL A 42 6.64 18.46 -4.34
N PHE A 43 5.83 17.95 -5.28
CA PHE A 43 6.33 17.56 -6.61
C PHE A 43 6.93 18.75 -7.36
N LEU A 44 6.21 19.88 -7.43
CA LEU A 44 6.66 21.09 -8.10
C LEU A 44 7.91 21.67 -7.45
N LEU A 45 7.95 21.75 -6.12
CA LEU A 45 9.12 22.24 -5.37
C LEU A 45 10.34 21.39 -5.70
N LEU A 46 10.23 20.06 -5.62
CA LEU A 46 11.34 19.17 -5.96
C LEU A 46 11.75 19.32 -7.43
N PHE A 47 10.79 19.42 -8.35
CA PHE A 47 11.05 19.49 -9.79
C PHE A 47 11.78 20.77 -10.23
N PHE A 48 11.44 21.91 -9.61
CA PHE A 48 11.96 23.23 -9.97
C PHE A 48 13.13 23.71 -9.11
N ALA A 49 13.34 23.16 -7.90
CA ALA A 49 14.40 23.64 -6.99
C ALA A 49 15.83 23.42 -7.51
N GLY A 50 16.08 22.36 -8.26
CA GLY A 50 17.41 22.07 -8.79
C GLY A 50 17.47 20.75 -9.55
N GLN A 51 18.63 20.46 -10.16
CA GLN A 51 18.79 19.26 -10.97
C GLN A 51 18.67 17.96 -10.16
N THR A 52 19.28 17.91 -8.97
CA THR A 52 19.24 16.72 -8.10
C THR A 52 17.83 16.45 -7.59
N THR A 53 17.13 17.48 -7.12
CA THR A 53 15.75 17.37 -6.62
C THR A 53 14.78 17.05 -7.76
N ARG A 54 15.05 17.53 -8.99
CA ARG A 54 14.26 17.16 -10.16
C ARG A 54 14.35 15.68 -10.49
N LYS A 55 15.57 15.12 -10.47
CA LYS A 55 15.76 13.68 -10.64
C LYS A 55 15.03 12.89 -9.55
N LEU A 56 15.02 13.41 -8.31
CA LEU A 56 14.26 12.82 -7.22
C LEU A 56 12.74 12.91 -7.44
N ALA A 57 12.21 14.06 -7.86
CA ALA A 57 10.79 14.23 -8.20
C ALA A 57 10.35 13.20 -9.25
N VAL A 58 11.16 13.08 -10.32
CA VAL A 58 10.90 12.11 -11.40
C VAL A 58 11.10 10.67 -10.91
N ALA A 59 12.03 10.39 -10.01
CA ALA A 59 12.20 9.08 -9.40
C ALA A 59 10.98 8.67 -8.56
N LEU A 60 10.36 9.63 -7.85
CA LEU A 60 9.20 9.40 -7.00
C LEU A 60 7.86 9.29 -7.74
N LEU A 61 7.81 9.52 -9.05
CA LEU A 61 6.58 9.44 -9.84
C LEU A 61 5.74 8.17 -9.61
N PRO A 62 6.31 6.94 -9.48
CA PRO A 62 5.50 5.76 -9.25
C PRO A 62 4.69 5.83 -7.94
N PHE A 63 5.23 6.47 -6.91
CA PHE A 63 4.54 6.67 -5.63
C PHE A 63 3.48 7.77 -5.72
N PHE A 64 3.75 8.86 -6.45
CA PHE A 64 2.74 9.89 -6.74
C PHE A 64 1.56 9.31 -7.52
N ILE A 65 1.84 8.52 -8.57
CA ILE A 65 0.80 7.85 -9.36
C ILE A 65 0.00 6.90 -8.48
N PHE A 66 0.67 6.09 -7.64
CA PHE A 66 -0.02 5.23 -6.67
C PHE A 66 -0.98 6.02 -5.76
N GLY A 67 -0.51 7.10 -5.14
CA GLY A 67 -1.32 7.92 -4.23
C GLY A 67 -2.52 8.55 -4.94
N ILE A 68 -2.30 9.08 -6.15
CA ILE A 68 -3.38 9.62 -7.00
C ILE A 68 -4.39 8.53 -7.37
N SER A 69 -3.92 7.37 -7.84
CA SER A 69 -4.79 6.27 -8.24
C SER A 69 -5.64 5.75 -7.09
N TYR A 70 -5.07 5.61 -5.90
CA TYR A 70 -5.81 5.20 -4.70
C TYR A 70 -6.88 6.22 -4.33
N ASP A 71 -6.53 7.49 -4.29
CA ASP A 71 -7.47 8.56 -3.92
C ASP A 71 -8.62 8.70 -4.93
N TRP A 72 -8.32 8.47 -6.21
CA TRP A 72 -9.29 8.53 -7.30
C TRP A 72 -10.23 7.32 -7.36
N MET A 73 -10.00 6.25 -6.60
CA MET A 73 -11.01 5.20 -6.41
C MET A 73 -12.32 5.75 -5.82
N ARG A 74 -12.28 6.92 -5.16
CA ARG A 74 -13.47 7.62 -4.65
C ARG A 74 -14.41 8.12 -5.76
N VAL A 75 -13.92 8.30 -7.00
CA VAL A 75 -14.74 8.70 -8.15
C VAL A 75 -15.85 7.68 -8.40
N TYR A 76 -15.49 6.40 -8.30
CA TYR A 76 -16.41 5.31 -8.54
C TYR A 76 -16.14 4.20 -7.54
N PRO A 77 -16.86 4.18 -6.39
CA PRO A 77 -16.62 3.20 -5.34
C PRO A 77 -16.81 1.76 -5.81
N ASN A 78 -16.01 0.84 -5.28
CA ASN A 78 -15.99 -0.55 -5.73
C ASN A 78 -17.32 -1.31 -5.55
N TYR A 79 -18.09 -0.97 -4.51
CA TYR A 79 -19.42 -1.54 -4.27
C TYR A 79 -20.48 -1.14 -5.31
N GLN A 80 -20.18 -0.15 -6.19
CA GLN A 80 -21.04 0.17 -7.33
C GLN A 80 -20.77 -0.73 -8.54
N VAL A 81 -19.67 -1.50 -8.53
CA VAL A 81 -19.28 -2.41 -9.62
C VAL A 81 -19.73 -3.83 -9.34
N ASN A 82 -19.45 -4.33 -8.13
CA ASN A 82 -19.84 -5.66 -7.69
C ASN A 82 -20.42 -5.61 -6.27
N PRO A 83 -21.26 -6.58 -5.88
CA PRO A 83 -21.77 -6.70 -4.51
C PRO A 83 -20.63 -6.86 -3.50
N ILE A 84 -20.84 -6.33 -2.29
CA ILE A 84 -19.90 -6.49 -1.18
C ILE A 84 -20.04 -7.89 -0.60
N ASP A 85 -18.93 -8.64 -0.58
CA ASP A 85 -18.85 -9.90 0.15
C ASP A 85 -18.47 -9.65 1.62
N VAL A 86 -19.39 -9.97 2.51
CA VAL A 86 -19.15 -9.98 3.97
C VAL A 86 -19.21 -11.42 4.47
N LYS A 87 -20.33 -12.10 4.17
CA LYS A 87 -20.63 -13.44 4.68
C LYS A 87 -19.82 -14.54 4.00
N GLY A 88 -19.71 -14.51 2.67
CA GLY A 88 -19.02 -15.54 1.90
C GLY A 88 -17.55 -15.63 2.28
N LEU A 89 -16.88 -14.48 2.37
CA LEU A 89 -15.49 -14.41 2.82
C LEU A 89 -15.32 -14.87 4.28
N TYR A 90 -16.19 -14.43 5.19
CA TYR A 90 -16.18 -14.86 6.59
C TYR A 90 -16.36 -16.38 6.72
N GLU A 91 -17.34 -16.97 6.02
CA GLU A 91 -17.60 -18.40 6.04
C GLU A 91 -16.46 -19.20 5.42
N ALA A 92 -15.85 -18.70 4.33
CA ALA A 92 -14.67 -19.29 3.72
C ALA A 92 -13.49 -19.31 4.70
N GLU A 93 -13.17 -18.19 5.35
CA GLU A 93 -12.13 -18.13 6.39
C GLU A 93 -12.42 -19.14 7.50
N LYS A 94 -13.66 -19.15 8.00
CA LYS A 94 -14.09 -20.05 9.08
C LYS A 94 -13.97 -21.52 8.70
N SER A 95 -14.25 -21.85 7.45
CA SER A 95 -14.14 -23.23 6.95
C SER A 95 -12.68 -23.69 6.79
N LEU A 96 -11.77 -22.79 6.36
CA LEU A 96 -10.39 -23.13 6.05
C LEU A 96 -9.46 -23.03 7.27
N PHE A 97 -9.71 -22.04 8.14
CA PHE A 97 -8.82 -21.65 9.23
C PHE A 97 -9.54 -21.57 10.58
N GLY A 98 -10.76 -22.08 10.66
CA GLY A 98 -11.55 -22.10 11.89
C GLY A 98 -10.85 -22.83 13.04
N LEU A 99 -10.88 -22.22 14.21
CA LEU A 99 -10.35 -22.74 15.46
C LEU A 99 -11.51 -23.29 16.30
N SER A 100 -11.43 -24.54 16.74
CA SER A 100 -12.41 -25.12 17.65
C SER A 100 -12.09 -24.73 19.08
N VAL A 101 -12.96 -23.94 19.71
CA VAL A 101 -12.83 -23.43 21.08
C VAL A 101 -14.16 -23.63 21.79
N ASP A 102 -14.16 -24.40 22.88
CA ASP A 102 -15.32 -24.66 23.73
C ASP A 102 -16.60 -25.09 22.98
N GLY A 103 -16.43 -25.91 21.94
CA GLY A 103 -17.54 -26.42 21.12
C GLY A 103 -18.05 -25.47 20.04
N ALA A 104 -17.53 -24.24 19.97
CA ALA A 104 -17.73 -23.31 18.86
C ALA A 104 -16.55 -23.35 17.88
N VAL A 105 -16.79 -22.94 16.64
CA VAL A 105 -15.73 -22.65 15.67
C VAL A 105 -15.62 -21.14 15.55
N LEU A 106 -14.42 -20.60 15.74
CA LEU A 106 -14.10 -19.19 15.62
C LEU A 106 -13.13 -18.97 14.47
N ILE A 107 -13.23 -17.86 13.75
CA ILE A 107 -12.14 -17.44 12.86
C ILE A 107 -10.93 -16.97 13.71
N PRO A 108 -9.70 -16.98 13.15
CA PRO A 108 -8.52 -16.52 13.89
C PRO A 108 -8.66 -15.12 14.48
N CYS A 109 -9.32 -14.19 13.79
CA CYS A 109 -9.56 -12.84 14.28
C CYS A 109 -10.48 -12.79 15.53
N GLU A 110 -11.53 -13.61 15.56
CA GLU A 110 -12.42 -13.74 16.72
C GLU A 110 -11.67 -14.34 17.91
N TYR A 111 -10.84 -15.36 17.66
CA TYR A 111 -10.00 -15.95 18.69
C TYR A 111 -9.06 -14.91 19.32
N PHE A 112 -8.36 -14.11 18.51
CA PHE A 112 -7.45 -13.07 19.00
C PHE A 112 -8.16 -11.88 19.64
N ALA A 113 -9.42 -11.61 19.28
CA ALA A 113 -10.22 -10.62 19.99
C ALA A 113 -10.54 -11.06 21.43
N LEU A 114 -10.67 -12.37 21.67
CA LEU A 114 -10.88 -12.94 23.00
C LEU A 114 -9.56 -13.23 23.75
N ASN A 115 -8.49 -13.53 23.01
CA ASN A 115 -7.20 -13.99 23.53
C ASN A 115 -6.07 -13.04 23.09
N HIS A 116 -6.04 -11.85 23.69
CA HIS A 116 -4.99 -10.86 23.49
C HIS A 116 -4.23 -10.59 24.79
N CYS A 117 -3.05 -9.98 24.69
CA CYS A 117 -2.31 -9.54 25.87
C CYS A 117 -1.49 -8.27 25.57
N PRO A 118 -1.13 -7.47 26.59
CA PRO A 118 -0.45 -6.19 26.39
C PRO A 118 0.87 -6.31 25.60
N VAL A 119 1.61 -7.41 25.77
CA VAL A 119 2.87 -7.64 25.03
C VAL A 119 2.58 -7.83 23.54
N ALA A 120 1.58 -8.65 23.20
CA ALA A 120 1.17 -8.86 21.82
C ALA A 120 0.57 -7.57 21.22
N ASP A 121 -0.24 -6.84 21.98
CA ASP A 121 -0.81 -5.54 21.56
C ASP A 121 0.30 -4.52 21.24
N PHE A 122 1.35 -4.45 22.07
CA PHE A 122 2.52 -3.62 21.82
C PHE A 122 3.22 -3.99 20.50
N PHE A 123 3.57 -5.27 20.32
CA PHE A 123 4.28 -5.71 19.11
C PHE A 123 3.42 -5.61 17.85
N ALA A 124 2.10 -5.82 17.97
CA ALA A 124 1.16 -5.62 16.88
C ALA A 124 1.27 -4.20 16.35
N GLY A 125 1.19 -3.20 17.23
CA GLY A 125 1.34 -1.82 16.78
C GLY A 125 2.70 -1.52 16.16
N ILE A 126 3.80 -2.01 16.74
CA ILE A 126 5.15 -1.80 16.17
C ILE A 126 5.26 -2.40 14.76
N PHE A 127 4.82 -3.64 14.56
CA PHE A 127 4.89 -4.28 13.24
C PHE A 127 3.98 -3.60 12.23
N TYR A 128 2.73 -3.28 12.61
CA TYR A 128 1.82 -2.63 11.68
C TYR A 128 2.28 -1.21 11.33
N LEU A 129 2.95 -0.47 12.22
CA LEU A 129 3.52 0.83 11.84
C LEU A 129 4.62 0.71 10.76
N CYS A 130 5.14 -0.49 10.48
CA CYS A 130 6.20 -0.68 9.49
C CYS A 130 5.70 -0.87 8.05
N TRP A 131 4.43 -1.20 7.80
CA TRP A 131 4.00 -1.69 6.48
C TRP A 131 4.17 -0.68 5.33
N VAL A 132 4.07 0.63 5.59
CA VAL A 132 4.41 1.71 4.61
C VAL A 132 5.82 2.26 4.82
N PRO A 133 6.21 2.69 6.04
CA PRO A 133 7.46 3.45 6.21
C PRO A 133 8.70 2.64 5.85
N VAL A 134 8.73 1.33 6.17
CA VAL A 134 9.91 0.50 5.91
C VAL A 134 10.14 0.28 4.41
N PRO A 135 9.16 -0.12 3.58
CA PRO A 135 9.33 -0.18 2.13
C PRO A 135 9.74 1.15 1.50
N ILE A 136 9.15 2.28 1.94
CA ILE A 136 9.53 3.60 1.43
C ILE A 136 10.96 3.94 1.81
N ALA A 137 11.34 3.75 3.07
CA ALA A 137 12.70 4.00 3.56
C ALA A 137 13.71 3.14 2.82
N PHE A 138 13.39 1.87 2.53
CA PHE A 138 14.22 1.00 1.70
C PHE A 138 14.39 1.54 0.27
N GLY A 139 13.31 1.98 -0.37
CA GLY A 139 13.37 2.62 -1.68
C GLY A 139 14.26 3.88 -1.68
N VAL A 140 14.04 4.79 -0.72
CA VAL A 140 14.86 6.00 -0.57
C VAL A 140 16.33 5.63 -0.34
N TRP A 141 16.60 4.63 0.51
CA TRP A 141 17.95 4.14 0.75
C TRP A 141 18.62 3.62 -0.53
N LEU A 142 17.93 2.80 -1.34
CA LEU A 142 18.43 2.34 -2.65
C LEU A 142 18.75 3.52 -3.58
N TYR A 143 17.88 4.53 -3.61
CA TYR A 143 18.10 5.72 -4.42
C TYR A 143 19.34 6.51 -3.99
N LEU A 144 19.47 6.77 -2.68
CA LEU A 144 20.57 7.54 -2.09
C LEU A 144 21.91 6.79 -2.16
N LYS A 145 21.90 5.47 -1.99
CA LYS A 145 23.08 4.58 -2.15
C LYS A 145 23.62 4.57 -3.59
N GLY A 146 22.79 4.95 -4.56
CA GLY A 146 23.17 4.99 -5.98
C GLY A 146 22.64 3.80 -6.81
N ASP A 147 21.98 2.83 -6.18
CA ASP A 147 21.36 1.67 -6.83
C ASP A 147 20.02 2.03 -7.50
N ARG A 148 20.02 3.15 -8.23
CA ARG A 148 18.82 3.79 -8.80
C ARG A 148 18.08 2.91 -9.80
N LYS A 149 18.76 1.94 -10.43
CA LYS A 149 18.13 0.94 -11.29
C LYS A 149 17.28 -0.04 -10.48
N VAL A 150 17.80 -0.54 -9.36
CA VAL A 150 17.08 -1.44 -8.47
C VAL A 150 15.93 -0.70 -7.80
N TYR A 151 16.18 0.53 -7.32
CA TYR A 151 15.13 1.43 -6.83
C TYR A 151 13.98 1.57 -7.82
N LEU A 152 14.28 1.87 -9.09
CA LEU A 152 13.23 2.14 -10.07
C LEU A 152 12.41 0.87 -10.36
N ARG A 153 13.05 -0.30 -10.40
CA ARG A 153 12.33 -1.58 -10.50
C ARG A 153 11.41 -1.79 -9.30
N PHE A 154 11.93 -1.60 -8.09
CA PHE A 154 11.15 -1.68 -6.85
C PHE A 154 9.94 -0.72 -6.88
N ALA A 155 10.15 0.56 -7.21
CA ALA A 155 9.09 1.56 -7.25
C ALA A 155 8.02 1.26 -8.32
N MET A 156 8.42 0.78 -9.50
CA MET A 156 7.48 0.40 -10.55
C MET A 156 6.72 -0.88 -10.23
N VAL A 157 7.35 -1.88 -9.60
CA VAL A 157 6.65 -3.06 -9.11
C VAL A 157 5.70 -2.72 -7.98
N PHE A 158 6.11 -1.84 -7.05
CA PHE A 158 5.24 -1.34 -6.00
C PHE A 158 3.98 -0.70 -6.59
N LEU A 159 4.13 0.16 -7.60
CA LEU A 159 2.99 0.71 -8.34
C LEU A 159 2.15 -0.39 -9.01
N LEU A 160 2.77 -1.33 -9.73
CA LEU A 160 2.05 -2.40 -10.43
C LEU A 160 1.24 -3.28 -9.47
N VAL A 161 1.83 -3.69 -8.34
CA VAL A 161 1.15 -4.49 -7.31
C VAL A 161 -0.04 -3.73 -6.74
N ASN A 162 0.10 -2.43 -6.52
CA ASN A 162 -1.02 -1.58 -6.11
C ASN A 162 -2.15 -1.56 -7.16
N LEU A 163 -1.83 -1.36 -8.43
CA LEU A 163 -2.84 -1.37 -9.50
C LEU A 163 -3.55 -2.73 -9.64
N ILE A 164 -2.82 -3.84 -9.49
CA ILE A 164 -3.41 -5.19 -9.45
C ILE A 164 -4.30 -5.35 -8.21
N GLY A 165 -3.85 -4.88 -7.05
CA GLY A 165 -4.63 -4.90 -5.82
C GLY A 165 -5.92 -4.08 -5.92
N PHE A 166 -5.85 -2.88 -6.52
CA PHE A 166 -7.02 -2.05 -6.77
C PHE A 166 -8.00 -2.75 -7.70
N ALA A 167 -7.52 -3.40 -8.78
CA ALA A 167 -8.39 -4.22 -9.60
C ALA A 167 -9.07 -5.34 -8.78
N GLY A 168 -8.34 -5.97 -7.85
CA GLY A 168 -8.90 -6.91 -6.88
C GLY A 168 -10.04 -6.31 -6.05
N TYR A 169 -9.87 -5.09 -5.53
CA TYR A 169 -10.91 -4.38 -4.78
C TYR A 169 -12.20 -4.17 -5.56
N TYR A 170 -12.13 -4.04 -6.90
CA TYR A 170 -13.31 -3.93 -7.77
C TYR A 170 -13.86 -5.29 -8.21
N ILE A 171 -13.01 -6.29 -8.39
CA ILE A 171 -13.44 -7.65 -8.77
C ILE A 171 -14.17 -8.33 -7.62
N HIS A 172 -13.67 -8.15 -6.40
CA HIS A 172 -14.23 -8.73 -5.19
C HIS A 172 -14.22 -7.72 -4.04
N PRO A 173 -15.15 -6.74 -4.04
CA PRO A 173 -15.35 -5.84 -2.92
C PRO A 173 -15.68 -6.68 -1.68
N ALA A 174 -14.90 -6.54 -0.61
CA ALA A 174 -15.02 -7.40 0.55
C ALA A 174 -14.80 -6.65 1.86
N ALA A 175 -15.59 -7.01 2.86
CA ALA A 175 -15.49 -6.43 4.19
C ALA A 175 -14.43 -7.14 5.05
N PRO A 176 -13.68 -6.42 5.90
CA PRO A 176 -12.69 -6.99 6.81
C PRO A 176 -13.33 -7.69 8.02
N PRO A 177 -12.56 -8.49 8.80
CA PRO A 177 -13.07 -9.24 9.95
C PRO A 177 -13.77 -8.37 11.00
N TRP A 178 -13.17 -7.23 11.36
CA TRP A 178 -13.76 -6.32 12.34
C TRP A 178 -15.15 -5.82 11.93
N TYR A 179 -15.43 -5.72 10.63
CA TYR A 179 -16.73 -5.29 10.14
C TYR A 179 -17.78 -6.36 10.45
N ALA A 180 -17.52 -7.62 10.08
CA ALA A 180 -18.42 -8.73 10.32
C ALA A 180 -18.69 -8.92 11.82
N MET A 181 -17.66 -8.75 12.65
CA MET A 181 -17.76 -8.87 14.11
C MET A 181 -18.60 -7.75 14.75
N ASN A 182 -18.53 -6.52 14.24
CA ASN A 182 -19.19 -5.37 14.85
C ASN A 182 -20.59 -5.09 14.28
N TYR A 183 -20.82 -5.39 12.99
CA TYR A 183 -22.02 -5.00 12.25
C TYR A 183 -22.79 -6.19 11.67
N GLY A 184 -22.27 -7.41 11.78
CA GLY A 184 -22.84 -8.59 11.15
C GLY A 184 -22.59 -8.61 9.64
N PHE A 185 -23.47 -9.30 8.90
CA PHE A 185 -23.25 -9.62 7.49
C PHE A 185 -23.91 -8.67 6.49
N GLU A 186 -24.70 -7.71 6.98
CA GLU A 186 -25.36 -6.72 6.12
C GLU A 186 -24.42 -5.54 5.83
N PRO A 187 -24.19 -5.18 4.55
CA PRO A 187 -23.34 -4.04 4.20
C PRO A 187 -23.98 -2.68 4.54
N ILE A 188 -23.24 -1.84 5.25
CA ILE A 188 -23.59 -0.47 5.64
C ILE A 188 -22.58 0.47 4.98
N LEU A 189 -23.00 1.14 3.91
CA LEU A 189 -22.09 1.86 3.00
C LEU A 189 -21.32 3.01 3.67
N ASP A 190 -21.95 3.71 4.62
CA ASP A 190 -21.35 4.86 5.31
C ASP A 190 -20.62 4.47 6.60
N THR A 191 -20.17 3.22 6.71
CA THR A 191 -19.42 2.76 7.88
C THR A 191 -18.09 3.52 7.97
N PRO A 192 -17.81 4.21 9.10
CA PRO A 192 -16.55 4.91 9.27
C PRO A 192 -15.38 3.92 9.35
N GLY A 193 -14.17 4.41 9.05
CA GLY A 193 -12.96 3.64 9.25
C GLY A 193 -12.79 3.21 10.71
N ASN A 194 -12.34 1.97 10.93
CA ASN A 194 -12.18 1.38 12.25
C ASN A 194 -10.72 0.95 12.46
N VAL A 195 -10.17 1.22 13.65
CA VAL A 195 -8.81 0.82 14.06
C VAL A 195 -8.71 -0.66 14.42
N ALA A 196 -9.84 -1.35 14.50
CA ALA A 196 -9.97 -2.73 14.94
C ALA A 196 -9.20 -2.96 16.25
N GLY A 197 -8.55 -4.11 16.40
CA GLY A 197 -7.74 -4.44 17.57
C GLY A 197 -6.49 -3.56 17.77
N LEU A 198 -6.10 -2.72 16.79
CA LEU A 198 -4.96 -1.80 16.97
C LEU A 198 -5.26 -0.65 17.93
N GLY A 199 -6.54 -0.39 18.23
CA GLY A 199 -6.93 0.55 19.29
C GLY A 199 -6.28 0.20 20.63
N ARG A 200 -6.03 -1.10 20.89
CA ARG A 200 -5.35 -1.57 22.11
C ARG A 200 -3.90 -1.06 22.22
N PHE A 201 -3.21 -0.86 21.10
CA PHE A 201 -1.88 -0.26 21.11
C PHE A 201 -1.92 1.22 21.47
N ASP A 202 -2.86 1.96 20.87
CA ASP A 202 -3.08 3.37 21.16
C ASP A 202 -3.43 3.58 22.64
N GLU A 203 -4.33 2.74 23.19
CA GLU A 203 -4.69 2.73 24.61
C GLU A 203 -3.50 2.39 25.52
N LEU A 204 -2.73 1.36 25.18
CA LEU A 204 -1.56 0.93 25.96
C LEU A 204 -0.49 2.02 26.07
N LEU A 205 -0.31 2.83 25.03
CA LEU A 205 0.68 3.92 24.99
C LEU A 205 0.11 5.30 25.32
N GLY A 206 -1.20 5.44 25.49
CA GLY A 206 -1.86 6.72 25.67
C GLY A 206 -1.69 7.67 24.46
N CYS A 207 -1.66 7.11 23.24
CA CYS A 207 -1.50 7.86 22.00
C CYS A 207 -2.72 7.67 21.07
N SER A 208 -2.71 8.29 19.88
CA SER A 208 -3.82 8.22 18.92
C SER A 208 -3.33 7.96 17.48
N ILE A 209 -2.25 7.18 17.35
CA ILE A 209 -1.54 6.98 16.09
C ILE A 209 -2.44 6.22 15.12
N PHE A 210 -2.97 5.07 15.52
CA PHE A 210 -3.81 4.26 14.65
C PHE A 210 -5.17 4.90 14.40
N ASN A 211 -5.73 5.57 15.40
CA ASN A 211 -6.94 6.37 15.21
C ASN A 211 -6.76 7.43 14.10
N SER A 212 -5.64 8.14 14.11
CA SER A 212 -5.32 9.16 13.11
C SER A 212 -5.13 8.59 11.69
N ILE A 213 -4.60 7.36 11.58
CA ILE A 213 -4.33 6.70 10.29
C ILE A 213 -5.60 6.06 9.72
N TYR A 214 -6.33 5.27 10.51
CA TYR A 214 -7.43 4.43 10.03
C TYR A 214 -8.81 5.08 10.16
N GLY A 215 -8.98 6.11 11.01
CA GLY A 215 -10.23 6.85 11.12
C GLY A 215 -10.62 7.62 9.84
N ARG A 216 -9.68 7.81 8.91
CA ARG A 216 -9.88 8.54 7.63
C ARG A 216 -9.92 7.62 6.41
N ASN A 217 -10.03 6.30 6.60
CA ASN A 217 -9.89 5.35 5.52
C ASN A 217 -10.92 5.59 4.40
N ALA A 218 -10.47 5.52 3.14
CA ALA A 218 -11.25 5.90 1.98
C ALA A 218 -12.31 4.86 1.58
N ASN A 219 -12.04 3.58 1.90
CA ASN A 219 -12.84 2.46 1.47
C ASN A 219 -12.73 1.30 2.48
N VAL A 220 -13.83 1.04 3.20
CA VAL A 220 -13.91 -0.07 4.17
C VAL A 220 -14.00 -1.42 3.46
N PHE A 221 -14.62 -1.49 2.27
CA PHE A 221 -14.89 -2.73 1.54
C PHE A 221 -13.79 -3.11 0.55
N ALA A 222 -12.55 -2.78 0.90
CA ALA A 222 -11.34 -3.05 0.12
C ALA A 222 -10.38 -3.96 0.89
N ALA A 223 -10.90 -5.02 1.51
CA ALA A 223 -10.07 -5.98 2.24
C ALA A 223 -9.23 -6.87 1.31
N VAL A 224 -9.83 -7.36 0.21
CA VAL A 224 -9.23 -8.35 -0.68
C VAL A 224 -8.66 -7.73 -1.96
N PRO A 225 -7.34 -7.86 -2.26
CA PRO A 225 -6.28 -8.47 -1.46
C PRO A 225 -5.65 -7.50 -0.43
N SER A 226 -5.01 -8.04 0.60
CA SER A 226 -4.34 -7.21 1.61
C SER A 226 -3.04 -6.58 1.07
N LEU A 227 -3.08 -5.31 0.71
CA LEU A 227 -1.89 -4.55 0.30
C LEU A 227 -0.91 -4.31 1.46
N HIS A 228 -1.40 -4.33 2.70
CA HIS A 228 -0.55 -4.30 3.91
C HIS A 228 0.41 -5.50 3.92
N ALA A 229 -0.10 -6.70 3.57
CA ALA A 229 0.70 -7.90 3.46
C ALA A 229 1.64 -7.89 2.24
N ALA A 230 1.23 -7.25 1.14
CA ALA A 230 1.95 -7.24 -0.13
C ALA A 230 3.25 -6.41 -0.11
N TYR A 231 3.27 -5.26 0.58
CA TYR A 231 4.37 -4.29 0.43
C TYR A 231 5.71 -4.82 0.93
N MET A 232 5.72 -5.52 2.07
CA MET A 232 6.95 -6.10 2.59
C MET A 232 7.43 -7.31 1.77
N VAL A 233 6.56 -8.01 1.05
CA VAL A 233 6.98 -9.04 0.07
C VAL A 233 7.81 -8.40 -1.03
N VAL A 234 7.35 -7.26 -1.57
CA VAL A 234 8.08 -6.51 -2.60
C VAL A 234 9.42 -6.00 -2.05
N ALA A 235 9.42 -5.38 -0.86
CA ALA A 235 10.65 -4.87 -0.24
C ALA A 235 11.67 -6.00 0.03
N LEU A 236 11.22 -7.13 0.58
CA LEU A 236 12.06 -8.29 0.84
C LEU A 236 12.61 -8.89 -0.46
N ALA A 237 11.77 -9.07 -1.49
CA ALA A 237 12.19 -9.60 -2.78
C ALA A 237 13.30 -8.73 -3.40
N TYR A 238 13.12 -7.40 -3.40
CA TYR A 238 14.12 -6.49 -3.93
C TYR A 238 15.37 -6.39 -3.06
N ALA A 239 15.28 -6.52 -1.73
CA ALA A 239 16.45 -6.64 -0.86
C ALA A 239 17.27 -7.89 -1.18
N VAL A 240 16.61 -9.02 -1.44
CA VAL A 240 17.28 -10.26 -1.88
C VAL A 240 17.92 -10.09 -3.26
N MET A 241 17.19 -9.52 -4.23
CA MET A 241 17.70 -9.30 -5.60
C MET A 241 18.86 -8.30 -5.65
N ASP A 242 18.85 -7.28 -4.79
CA ASP A 242 19.94 -6.32 -4.58
C ASP A 242 21.18 -6.96 -3.93
N ARG A 243 21.04 -8.18 -3.37
CA ARG A 243 22.05 -8.82 -2.51
C ARG A 243 22.42 -7.94 -1.32
N SER A 244 21.41 -7.31 -0.73
CA SER A 244 21.55 -6.54 0.49
C SER A 244 22.10 -7.41 1.64
N LYS A 245 22.58 -6.75 2.71
CA LYS A 245 23.20 -7.45 3.85
C LYS A 245 22.23 -8.48 4.44
N LYS A 246 22.73 -9.68 4.77
CA LYS A 246 21.91 -10.79 5.29
C LYS A 246 21.05 -10.42 6.50
N TRP A 247 21.57 -9.58 7.40
CA TRP A 247 20.81 -9.10 8.56
C TRP A 247 19.62 -8.20 8.18
N LEU A 248 19.75 -7.41 7.10
CA LEU A 248 18.66 -6.55 6.61
C LEU A 248 17.55 -7.39 5.98
N ILE A 249 17.92 -8.41 5.22
CA ILE A 249 16.98 -9.39 4.66
C ILE A 249 16.24 -10.11 5.80
N ALA A 250 16.95 -10.56 6.84
CA ALA A 250 16.34 -11.18 8.02
C ALA A 250 15.39 -10.22 8.74
N LEU A 251 15.79 -8.96 8.94
CA LEU A 251 14.94 -7.93 9.54
C LEU A 251 13.66 -7.72 8.73
N PHE A 252 13.75 -7.62 7.41
CA PHE A 252 12.57 -7.48 6.53
C PHE A 252 11.66 -8.70 6.60
N ALA A 253 12.21 -9.91 6.67
CA ALA A 253 11.43 -11.13 6.82
C ALA A 253 10.67 -11.16 8.16
N VAL A 254 11.32 -10.75 9.26
CA VAL A 254 10.67 -10.65 10.59
C VAL A 254 9.55 -9.61 10.57
N ILE A 255 9.81 -8.42 10.04
CA ILE A 255 8.79 -7.36 9.92
C ILE A 255 7.62 -7.83 9.06
N MET A 256 7.89 -8.49 7.93
CA MET A 256 6.88 -9.02 7.03
C MET A 256 5.93 -10.00 7.73
N VAL A 257 6.49 -11.01 8.41
CA VAL A 257 5.69 -11.99 9.16
C VAL A 257 4.95 -11.33 10.32
N GLY A 258 5.59 -10.37 11.00
CA GLY A 258 4.96 -9.58 12.05
C GLY A 258 3.75 -8.78 11.57
N ILE A 259 3.81 -8.18 10.37
CA ILE A 259 2.67 -7.48 9.75
C ILE A 259 1.55 -8.46 9.41
N TRP A 260 1.86 -9.63 8.84
CA TRP A 260 0.86 -10.64 8.51
C TRP A 260 0.13 -11.14 9.76
N TRP A 261 0.90 -11.47 10.80
CA TRP A 261 0.35 -11.85 12.10
C TRP A 261 -0.52 -10.72 12.65
N THR A 262 -0.03 -9.48 12.64
CA THR A 262 -0.77 -8.34 13.17
C THR A 262 -2.08 -8.12 12.43
N ALA A 263 -2.09 -8.21 11.10
CA ALA A 263 -3.28 -7.98 10.29
C ALA A 263 -4.45 -8.90 10.72
N VAL A 264 -4.13 -10.14 11.06
CA VAL A 264 -5.09 -11.13 11.57
C VAL A 264 -5.40 -10.91 13.05
N TYR A 265 -4.35 -10.73 13.87
CA TYR A 265 -4.44 -10.52 15.32
C TYR A 265 -5.31 -9.32 15.70
N SER A 266 -5.20 -8.25 14.92
CA SER A 266 -6.00 -7.05 15.13
C SER A 266 -7.38 -7.13 14.46
N GLY A 267 -7.70 -8.18 13.69
CA GLY A 267 -8.94 -8.28 12.94
C GLY A 267 -9.05 -7.31 11.75
N HIS A 268 -7.91 -6.82 11.24
CA HIS A 268 -7.88 -5.95 10.06
C HIS A 268 -8.05 -6.70 8.74
N HIS A 269 -7.58 -7.94 8.68
CA HIS A 269 -7.60 -8.80 7.50
C HIS A 269 -7.79 -10.26 7.92
N TYR A 270 -8.52 -11.01 7.11
CA TYR A 270 -8.56 -12.47 7.17
C TYR A 270 -7.22 -13.07 6.70
N LEU A 271 -6.94 -14.35 7.01
CA LEU A 271 -5.80 -15.06 6.43
C LEU A 271 -5.90 -15.12 4.90
N ILE A 272 -7.12 -15.32 4.37
CA ILE A 272 -7.35 -15.31 2.92
C ILE A 272 -6.87 -14.00 2.30
N ASP A 273 -7.19 -12.84 2.89
CA ASP A 273 -6.79 -11.52 2.40
C ASP A 273 -5.26 -11.39 2.36
N VAL A 274 -4.59 -11.88 3.41
CA VAL A 274 -3.12 -11.90 3.53
C VAL A 274 -2.50 -12.78 2.44
N MET A 275 -3.01 -14.01 2.26
CA MET A 275 -2.52 -14.93 1.24
C MET A 275 -2.72 -14.39 -0.18
N LEU A 276 -3.85 -13.75 -0.45
CA LEU A 276 -4.13 -13.08 -1.71
C LEU A 276 -3.23 -11.84 -1.90
N GLY A 277 -2.92 -11.10 -0.83
CA GLY A 277 -1.93 -10.02 -0.82
C GLY A 277 -0.52 -10.48 -1.20
N ILE A 278 -0.07 -11.59 -0.61
CA ILE A 278 1.21 -12.23 -0.94
C ILE A 278 1.22 -12.67 -2.41
N SER A 279 0.15 -13.33 -2.85
CA SER A 279 0.00 -13.80 -4.23
C SER A 279 0.00 -12.63 -5.24
N CYS A 280 -0.68 -11.53 -4.90
CA CYS A 280 -0.68 -10.29 -5.68
C CYS A 280 0.73 -9.70 -5.82
N ALA A 281 1.49 -9.64 -4.73
CA ALA A 281 2.87 -9.15 -4.76
C ALA A 281 3.77 -10.03 -5.65
N LEU A 282 3.71 -11.35 -5.47
CA LEU A 282 4.49 -12.30 -6.26
C LEU A 282 4.13 -12.25 -7.74
N LEU A 283 2.82 -12.14 -8.06
CA LEU A 283 2.34 -11.98 -9.42
C LEU A 283 2.86 -10.67 -10.04
N GLY A 284 2.77 -9.55 -9.32
CA GLY A 284 3.27 -8.26 -9.81
C GLY A 284 4.78 -8.28 -10.07
N ILE A 285 5.57 -8.88 -9.16
CA ILE A 285 7.02 -9.08 -9.37
C ILE A 285 7.26 -9.94 -10.62
N PHE A 286 6.54 -11.06 -10.75
CA PHE A 286 6.70 -11.98 -11.89
C PHE A 286 6.36 -11.30 -13.22
N VAL A 287 5.18 -10.69 -13.31
CA VAL A 287 4.71 -9.97 -14.52
C VAL A 287 5.69 -8.88 -14.90
N PHE A 288 6.21 -8.13 -13.94
CA PHE A 288 7.18 -7.08 -14.22
C PHE A 288 8.52 -7.64 -14.69
N GLU A 289 9.16 -8.51 -13.90
CA GLU A 289 10.54 -8.97 -14.14
C GLU A 289 10.64 -9.97 -15.29
N LYS A 290 9.62 -10.80 -15.50
CA LYS A 290 9.60 -11.84 -16.54
C LYS A 290 8.75 -11.47 -17.76
N GLY A 291 7.79 -10.58 -17.62
CA GLY A 291 6.96 -10.09 -18.72
C GLY A 291 7.44 -8.74 -19.24
N LEU A 292 7.13 -7.66 -18.51
CA LEU A 292 7.34 -6.28 -18.95
C LEU A 292 8.81 -5.99 -19.29
N MET A 293 9.75 -6.39 -18.42
CA MET A 293 11.18 -6.15 -18.66
C MET A 293 11.75 -6.94 -19.85
N LYS A 294 11.09 -8.02 -20.29
CA LYS A 294 11.46 -8.76 -21.51
C LYS A 294 10.82 -8.17 -22.76
N TRP A 295 9.77 -7.37 -22.62
CA TRP A 295 9.13 -6.69 -23.74
C TRP A 295 10.00 -5.51 -24.21
N GLY A 296 10.54 -5.59 -25.43
CA GLY A 296 11.55 -4.65 -25.92
C GLY A 296 11.13 -3.17 -25.89
N ALA A 297 9.84 -2.86 -26.08
CA ALA A 297 9.34 -1.48 -25.98
C ALA A 297 9.43 -0.96 -24.53
N PHE A 298 8.95 -1.75 -23.58
CA PHE A 298 8.97 -1.40 -22.16
C PHE A 298 10.41 -1.37 -21.61
N GLY A 299 11.26 -2.32 -21.99
CA GLY A 299 12.67 -2.31 -21.62
C GLY A 299 13.39 -1.02 -22.06
N ARG A 300 13.12 -0.53 -23.28
CA ARG A 300 13.65 0.77 -23.75
C ARG A 300 13.11 1.95 -22.96
N PHE A 301 11.81 1.95 -22.62
CA PHE A 301 11.21 2.96 -21.75
C PHE A 301 11.91 2.98 -20.38
N PHE A 302 12.04 1.81 -19.75
CA PHE A 302 12.67 1.66 -18.45
C PHE A 302 14.13 2.16 -18.45
N GLU A 303 14.92 1.82 -19.47
CA GLU A 303 16.32 2.28 -19.54
C GLU A 303 16.45 3.79 -19.74
N ARG A 304 15.52 4.42 -20.49
CA ARG A 304 15.47 5.89 -20.61
C ARG A 304 15.14 6.53 -19.26
N TYR A 305 14.16 5.98 -18.55
CA TYR A 305 13.76 6.45 -17.24
C TYR A 305 14.90 6.29 -16.22
N SER A 306 15.48 5.11 -16.13
CA SER A 306 16.63 4.83 -15.26
C SER A 306 17.80 5.78 -15.54
N ARG A 307 18.08 6.10 -16.82
CA ARG A 307 19.13 7.05 -17.19
C ARG A 307 18.81 8.49 -16.77
N TYR A 308 17.55 8.91 -16.84
CA TYR A 308 17.15 10.27 -16.43
C TYR A 308 17.36 10.48 -14.93
N ILE A 309 17.01 9.48 -14.12
CA ILE A 309 17.08 9.58 -12.65
C ILE A 309 18.48 9.33 -12.09
N LYS A 310 19.46 8.90 -12.90
CA LYS A 310 20.90 8.84 -12.57
C LYS A 310 21.52 10.23 -12.67
#